data_AF-A0A835ZG77-F1
#
_entry.id   AF-A0A835ZG77-F1
#
_cell.length_a   1.000
_cell.length_b   1.000
_cell.length_c   1.000
_cell.angle_alpha   90.00
_cell.angle_beta   90.00
_cell.angle_gamma   90.00
#
_symmetry.space_group_name_H-M   'P 1'
#
loop_
_entity.id
_entity.type
_entity.pdbx_description
1 polymer ?
#
loop_
_entity_poly.entity_id
_entity_poly.type
_entity_poly.pdbx_seq_one_letter_code
_entity_poly.pdbx_strand_id
1 'polypeptide(L)'
;MTIFLAMCAVEASAELLYGLIHARYVLTPAGIEALRDKFVAGVFGRCPRVYCHGQPVLPVGLTDRPHQSAVCLYCPRCGDVYQHRSRANLSLDGAYWGTTAAHLLLMHHTELKPKRSQERYIPRIFGFKAQHHNDDKRGWHDTTTGLKNAMQNCRSSNGSGSRVLN
;
A
#
# COMPACT_ATOMS: atom_id res chain seq x y z
N MET A 1 -3.31 17.77 35.36
CA MET A 1 -3.16 17.93 33.90
C MET A 1 -1.94 17.22 33.32
N THR A 2 -0.87 17.00 34.09
CA THR A 2 0.35 16.28 33.65
C THR A 2 0.19 14.77 33.49
N ILE A 3 -0.76 14.14 34.19
CA ILE A 3 -1.02 12.69 34.11
C ILE A 3 -1.58 12.26 32.74
N PHE A 4 -2.46 13.08 32.13
CA PHE A 4 -3.02 12.79 30.80
C PHE A 4 -1.97 12.88 29.67
N LEU A 5 -0.95 13.72 29.82
CA LEU A 5 0.16 13.80 28.86
C LEU A 5 1.12 12.60 28.97
N ALA A 6 1.32 12.07 30.18
CA ALA A 6 2.20 10.93 30.42
C ALA A 6 1.60 9.57 29.96
N MET A 7 0.28 9.37 30.08
CA MET A 7 -0.35 8.11 29.66
C MET A 7 -0.30 7.92 28.13
N CYS A 8 -0.52 8.98 27.35
CA CYS A 8 -0.44 8.94 25.90
C CYS A 8 0.98 8.59 25.39
N ALA A 9 2.03 8.98 26.12
CA ALA A 9 3.41 8.71 25.73
C ALA A 9 3.77 7.21 25.82
N VAL A 10 3.28 6.52 26.85
CA VAL A 10 3.52 5.08 27.02
C VAL A 10 2.74 4.29 25.96
N GLU A 11 1.48 4.65 25.73
CA GLU A 11 0.63 4.02 24.71
C GLU A 11 1.21 4.19 23.29
N ALA A 12 1.60 5.41 22.92
CA ALA A 12 2.21 5.69 21.63
C ALA A 12 3.55 4.96 21.44
N SER A 13 4.35 4.88 22.50
CA SER A 13 5.63 4.14 22.47
C SER A 13 5.40 2.63 22.33
N ALA A 14 4.38 2.09 22.99
CA ALA A 14 4.01 0.68 22.89
C ALA A 14 3.50 0.31 21.49
N GLU A 15 2.66 1.17 20.89
CA GLU A 15 2.19 1.01 19.50
C GLU A 15 3.37 0.98 18.52
N LEU A 16 4.27 1.96 18.62
CA LEU A 16 5.46 2.05 17.77
C LEU A 16 6.36 0.82 17.93
N LEU A 17 6.64 0.42 19.18
CA LEU A 17 7.48 -0.75 19.47
C LEU A 17 6.87 -2.03 18.89
N TYR A 18 5.57 -2.25 19.11
CA TYR A 18 4.87 -3.40 18.55
C TYR A 18 4.91 -3.39 17.02
N GLY A 19 4.66 -2.25 16.39
CA GLY A 19 4.71 -2.10 14.94
C GLY A 19 6.09 -2.43 14.35
N LEU A 20 7.18 -1.97 14.97
CA LEU A 20 8.54 -2.27 14.53
C LEU A 20 8.94 -3.74 14.76
N ILE A 21 8.46 -4.36 15.83
CA ILE A 21 8.61 -5.81 16.05
C ILE A 21 7.81 -6.58 15.00
N HIS A 22 6.59 -6.16 14.72
CA HIS A 22 5.71 -6.77 13.73
C HIS A 22 6.34 -6.78 12.33
N ALA A 23 6.98 -5.67 11.92
CA ALA A 23 7.69 -5.58 10.65
C ALA A 23 8.77 -6.65 10.48
N ARG A 24 9.42 -7.06 11.58
CA ARG A 24 10.41 -8.16 11.59
C ARG A 24 9.72 -9.53 11.65
N TYR A 25 8.68 -9.66 12.46
CA TYR A 25 7.93 -10.90 12.64
C TYR A 25 7.34 -11.41 11.32
N VAL A 26 6.73 -10.54 10.52
CA VAL A 26 6.10 -10.93 9.23
C VAL A 26 7.08 -11.48 8.20
N LEU A 27 8.38 -11.31 8.41
CA LEU A 27 9.45 -11.86 7.56
C LEU A 27 9.95 -13.23 8.04
N THR A 28 9.58 -13.65 9.25
CA THR A 28 9.91 -14.98 9.77
C THR A 28 9.05 -16.05 9.08
N PRO A 29 9.48 -17.33 9.03
CA PRO A 29 8.67 -18.40 8.45
C PRO A 29 7.27 -18.50 9.05
N ALA A 30 7.16 -18.43 10.39
CA ALA A 30 5.87 -18.45 11.08
C ALA A 30 5.01 -17.22 10.75
N GLY A 31 5.62 -16.03 10.63
CA GLY A 31 4.93 -14.81 10.24
C GLY A 31 4.44 -14.83 8.79
N ILE A 32 5.22 -15.41 7.87
CA ILE A 32 4.83 -15.58 6.46
C ILE A 32 3.62 -16.50 6.35
N GLU A 33 3.59 -17.63 7.07
CA GLU A 33 2.44 -18.53 7.11
C GLU A 33 1.18 -17.83 7.66
N ALA A 34 1.32 -17.10 8.78
CA ALA A 34 0.20 -16.33 9.34
C ALA A 34 -0.29 -15.23 8.39
N LEU A 35 0.62 -14.61 7.62
CA LEU A 35 0.29 -13.61 6.62
C LEU A 35 -0.40 -14.24 5.40
N ARG A 36 0.04 -15.43 4.99
CA ARG A 36 -0.56 -16.22 3.91
C ARG A 36 -2.03 -16.53 4.21
N ASP A 37 -2.31 -17.01 5.41
CA ASP A 37 -3.67 -17.40 5.79
C ASP A 37 -4.62 -16.18 5.76
N LYS A 38 -4.16 -15.01 6.23
CA LYS A 38 -4.90 -13.75 6.13
C LYS A 38 -5.07 -13.27 4.69
N PHE A 39 -4.07 -13.48 3.85
CA PHE A 39 -4.12 -13.11 2.43
C PHE A 39 -5.13 -13.96 1.66
N VAL A 40 -5.12 -15.28 1.85
CA VAL A 40 -6.08 -16.22 1.24
C VAL A 40 -7.50 -15.93 1.71
N ALA A 41 -7.67 -15.60 3.00
CA ALA A 41 -8.95 -15.15 3.54
C ALA A 41 -9.40 -13.77 3.02
N GLY A 42 -8.54 -13.02 2.33
CA GLY A 42 -8.86 -11.72 1.75
C GLY A 42 -9.04 -10.60 2.79
N VAL A 43 -8.44 -10.73 3.97
CA VAL A 43 -8.63 -9.81 5.12
C VAL A 43 -8.18 -8.38 4.79
N PHE A 44 -7.12 -8.24 3.99
CA PHE A 44 -6.56 -6.93 3.62
C PHE A 44 -7.35 -6.21 2.52
N GLY A 45 -8.42 -6.84 2.01
CA GLY A 45 -9.27 -6.29 0.97
C GLY A 45 -8.89 -6.76 -0.43
N ARG A 46 -9.34 -5.99 -1.43
CA ARG A 46 -9.27 -6.35 -2.85
C ARG A 46 -8.77 -5.19 -3.70
N CYS A 47 -8.14 -5.53 -4.82
CA CYS A 47 -7.60 -4.56 -5.76
C CYS A 47 -8.70 -3.62 -6.30
N PRO A 48 -8.48 -2.29 -6.32
CA PRO A 48 -9.47 -1.34 -6.82
C PRO A 48 -9.60 -1.34 -8.36
N ARG A 49 -8.64 -1.95 -9.08
CA ARG A 49 -8.66 -1.99 -10.54
C ARG A 49 -9.68 -3.01 -11.04
N VAL A 50 -10.59 -2.55 -11.92
CA VAL A 50 -11.69 -3.38 -12.46
C VAL A 50 -11.18 -4.67 -13.12
N TYR A 51 -10.17 -4.56 -13.99
CA TYR A 51 -9.56 -5.71 -14.70
C TYR A 51 -8.68 -6.61 -13.81
N CYS A 52 -8.56 -6.32 -12.51
CA CYS A 52 -7.99 -7.27 -11.56
C CYS A 52 -9.03 -8.20 -10.94
N HIS A 53 -10.32 -8.06 -11.30
CA HIS A 53 -11.44 -8.92 -10.88
C HIS A 53 -11.48 -9.17 -9.35
N GLY A 54 -11.21 -8.12 -8.57
CA GLY A 54 -11.24 -8.21 -7.11
C GLY A 54 -10.15 -9.11 -6.51
N GLN A 55 -8.98 -9.20 -7.14
CA GLN A 55 -7.79 -9.88 -6.60
C GLN A 55 -7.49 -9.46 -5.15
N PRO A 56 -7.29 -10.40 -4.20
CA PRO A 56 -6.77 -10.11 -2.86
C PRO A 56 -5.44 -9.36 -2.89
N VAL A 57 -5.25 -8.42 -1.97
CA VAL A 57 -4.06 -7.56 -1.87
C VAL A 57 -3.27 -7.84 -0.59
N LEU A 58 -2.02 -7.37 -0.55
CA LEU A 58 -1.12 -7.48 0.59
C LEU A 58 -0.78 -6.09 1.14
N PRO A 59 -0.64 -5.93 2.46
CA PRO A 59 -0.14 -4.68 3.03
C PRO A 59 1.36 -4.50 2.71
N VAL A 60 1.76 -3.26 2.46
CA VAL A 60 3.15 -2.88 2.17
C VAL A 60 3.45 -1.47 2.68
N GLY A 61 4.64 -1.28 3.24
CA GLY A 61 5.21 0.04 3.51
C GLY A 61 5.96 0.58 2.29
N LEU A 62 5.87 1.89 2.03
CA LEU A 62 6.72 2.53 1.00
C LEU A 62 8.15 2.79 1.51
N THR A 63 8.34 2.74 2.83
CA THR A 63 9.62 2.92 3.50
C THR A 63 9.60 2.18 4.85
N ASP A 64 10.78 1.76 5.30
CA ASP A 64 10.97 1.11 6.60
C ASP A 64 11.23 2.11 7.74
N ARG A 65 11.23 3.42 7.44
CA ARG A 65 11.36 4.48 8.44
C ARG A 65 9.99 4.90 8.95
N PRO A 66 9.74 4.90 10.28
CA PRO A 66 8.46 5.31 10.84
C PRO A 66 8.16 6.79 10.56
N HIS A 67 6.88 7.12 10.63
CA HIS A 67 6.25 8.42 10.44
C HIS A 67 6.44 9.05 9.05
N GLN A 68 6.75 8.24 8.04
CA GLN A 68 6.96 8.72 6.66
C GLN A 68 5.72 8.57 5.77
N SER A 69 5.01 7.45 5.89
CA SER A 69 3.85 7.13 5.05
C SER A 69 2.95 6.10 5.70
N ALA A 70 1.65 6.23 5.49
CA ALA A 70 0.68 5.21 5.88
C ALA A 70 0.90 3.88 5.13
N VAL A 71 0.36 2.80 5.68
CA VAL A 71 0.35 1.49 5.01
C VAL A 71 -0.40 1.56 3.69
N CYS A 72 0.20 0.98 2.66
CA CYS A 72 -0.39 0.84 1.34
C CYS A 72 -0.72 -0.63 1.04
N LEU A 73 -1.42 -0.86 -0.07
CA LEU A 73 -1.87 -2.17 -0.52
C LEU A 73 -1.21 -2.53 -1.85
N TYR A 74 -0.43 -3.60 -1.88
CA TYR A 74 0.16 -4.17 -3.07
C TYR A 74 -0.76 -5.21 -3.71
N CYS A 75 -1.00 -5.09 -5.03
CA CYS A 75 -1.75 -6.08 -5.78
C CYS A 75 -0.80 -7.00 -6.57
N PRO A 76 -0.80 -8.32 -6.32
CA PRO A 76 0.09 -9.25 -7.02
C PRO A 76 -0.28 -9.47 -8.49
N ARG A 77 -1.49 -9.07 -8.92
CA ARG A 77 -1.98 -9.23 -10.31
C ARG A 77 -1.55 -8.11 -11.24
N CYS A 78 -1.72 -6.86 -10.86
CA CYS A 78 -1.23 -5.73 -11.66
C CYS A 78 0.20 -5.35 -11.33
N GLY A 79 0.70 -5.68 -10.13
CA GLY A 79 2.02 -5.28 -9.66
C GLY A 79 2.09 -3.82 -9.19
N ASP A 80 0.94 -3.18 -8.97
CA ASP A 80 0.83 -1.78 -8.55
C ASP A 80 0.47 -1.68 -7.05
N VAL A 81 0.77 -0.52 -6.46
CA VAL A 81 0.49 -0.17 -5.06
C VAL A 81 -0.67 0.83 -5.01
N TYR A 82 -1.57 0.64 -4.05
CA TYR A 82 -2.77 1.44 -3.86
C TYR A 82 -2.88 1.94 -2.41
N GLN A 83 -3.53 3.08 -2.22
CA GLN A 83 -3.89 3.54 -0.88
C GLN A 83 -5.08 2.75 -0.33
N HIS A 84 -5.13 2.61 0.99
CA HIS A 84 -6.26 1.99 1.67
C HIS A 84 -7.53 2.85 1.52
N ARG A 85 -8.71 2.23 1.32
CA ARG A 85 -9.99 2.97 1.20
C ARG A 85 -10.54 3.42 2.56
N SER A 86 -10.42 2.57 3.58
CA SER A 86 -10.82 2.91 4.96
C SER A 86 -9.86 3.91 5.58
N ARG A 87 -10.41 4.97 6.16
CA ARG A 87 -9.67 6.01 6.90
C ARG A 87 -8.93 5.48 8.13
N ALA A 88 -9.47 4.44 8.79
CA ALA A 88 -8.83 3.86 9.98
C ALA A 88 -7.45 3.25 9.69
N ASN A 89 -7.26 2.71 8.48
CA ASN A 89 -5.97 2.15 8.08
C ASN A 89 -5.02 3.19 7.48
N LEU A 90 -5.49 4.42 7.22
CA LEU A 90 -4.64 5.52 6.80
C LEU A 90 -3.83 6.11 7.97
N SER A 91 -4.23 5.86 9.22
CA SER A 91 -3.44 6.24 10.40
C SER A 91 -2.36 5.22 10.77
N LEU A 92 -2.42 3.99 10.22
CA LEU A 92 -1.42 2.97 10.49
C LEU A 92 -0.15 3.22 9.68
N ASP A 93 1.00 3.16 10.33
CA ASP A 93 2.29 3.36 9.69
C ASP A 93 2.66 2.19 8.77
N GLY A 94 3.08 2.52 7.54
CA GLY A 94 3.55 1.51 6.58
C GLY A 94 4.84 0.82 7.03
N ALA A 95 5.66 1.48 7.86
CA ALA A 95 6.88 0.90 8.40
C ALA A 95 6.62 -0.37 9.23
N TYR A 96 5.42 -0.54 9.79
CA TYR A 96 5.05 -1.72 10.59
C TYR A 96 4.86 -2.99 9.73
N TRP A 97 4.76 -2.85 8.42
CA TRP A 97 4.73 -3.95 7.46
C TRP A 97 6.05 -4.06 6.68
N GLY A 98 6.76 -2.94 6.56
CA GLY A 98 8.00 -2.84 5.80
C GLY A 98 7.78 -2.92 4.29
N THR A 99 8.86 -2.67 3.55
CA THR A 99 8.87 -2.65 2.08
C THR A 99 8.89 -4.06 1.46
N THR A 100 9.30 -5.07 2.24
CA THR A 100 9.68 -6.38 1.70
C THR A 100 8.62 -7.48 1.92
N ALA A 101 7.78 -7.39 2.95
CA ALA A 101 6.92 -8.50 3.40
C ALA A 101 6.02 -9.08 2.29
N ALA A 102 5.33 -8.22 1.54
CA ALA A 102 4.47 -8.64 0.43
C ALA A 102 5.24 -9.42 -0.65
N HIS A 103 6.45 -8.97 -0.97
CA HIS A 103 7.29 -9.59 -2.00
C HIS A 103 7.84 -10.94 -1.52
N LEU A 104 8.31 -11.01 -0.27
CA LEU A 104 8.83 -12.25 0.32
C LEU A 104 7.78 -13.35 0.38
N LEU A 105 6.54 -13.02 0.78
CA LEU A 105 5.44 -13.98 0.77
C LEU A 105 5.22 -14.59 -0.62
N LEU A 106 5.24 -13.76 -1.67
CA LEU A 106 5.03 -14.23 -3.05
C LEU A 106 6.24 -14.98 -3.64
N MET A 107 7.43 -14.77 -3.08
CA MET A 107 8.61 -15.57 -3.40
C MET A 107 8.56 -16.93 -2.68
N HIS A 108 8.06 -16.97 -1.45
CA HIS A 108 7.90 -18.21 -0.70
C HIS A 108 6.75 -19.08 -1.23
N HIS A 109 5.62 -18.45 -1.54
CA HIS A 109 4.40 -19.08 -2.07
C HIS A 109 4.13 -18.65 -3.51
N THR A 110 4.92 -19.20 -4.44
CA THR A 110 4.83 -18.85 -5.86
C THR A 110 3.47 -19.19 -6.49
N GLU A 111 2.75 -20.17 -5.93
CA GLU A 111 1.40 -20.59 -6.31
C GLU A 111 0.35 -19.50 -6.09
N LEU A 112 0.61 -18.55 -5.19
CA LEU A 112 -0.29 -17.43 -4.92
C LEU A 112 -0.18 -16.30 -5.94
N LYS A 113 0.83 -16.34 -6.82
CA LYS A 113 1.07 -15.29 -7.81
C LYS A 113 0.12 -15.44 -9.00
N PRO A 114 -0.86 -14.54 -9.18
CA PRO A 114 -1.81 -14.63 -10.29
C PRO A 114 -1.16 -14.22 -11.61
N LYS A 115 -1.73 -14.71 -12.72
CA LYS A 115 -1.39 -14.21 -14.06
C LYS A 115 -1.82 -12.75 -14.19
N ARG A 116 -0.96 -11.93 -14.80
CA ARG A 116 -1.28 -10.51 -15.08
C ARG A 116 -2.50 -10.41 -16.00
N SER A 117 -3.37 -9.44 -15.75
CA SER A 117 -4.50 -9.16 -16.63
C SER A 117 -4.01 -8.63 -17.98
N GLN A 118 -4.44 -9.23 -19.09
CA GLN A 118 -4.14 -8.73 -20.44
C GLN A 118 -5.12 -7.63 -20.88
N GLU A 119 -6.25 -7.48 -20.18
CA GLU A 119 -7.27 -6.50 -20.51
C GLU A 119 -6.87 -5.09 -20.06
N ARG A 120 -6.95 -4.15 -21.01
CA ARG A 120 -6.72 -2.72 -20.79
C ARG A 120 -7.99 -1.95 -21.10
N TYR A 121 -8.28 -0.94 -20.27
CA TYR A 121 -9.38 -0.02 -20.54
C TYR A 121 -9.19 0.67 -21.88
N ILE A 122 -10.21 0.60 -22.75
CA ILE A 122 -10.25 1.33 -24.02
C ILE A 122 -11.30 2.44 -23.86
N PRO A 123 -10.89 3.71 -23.69
CA PRO A 123 -11.82 4.82 -23.56
C PRO A 123 -12.62 5.00 -24.85
N ARG A 124 -13.95 5.13 -24.72
CA ARG A 124 -14.86 5.36 -25.84
C ARG A 124 -15.79 6.53 -25.56
N ILE A 125 -15.99 7.38 -26.55
CA ILE A 125 -16.93 8.50 -26.52
C ILE A 125 -17.90 8.28 -27.69
N PHE A 126 -19.20 8.15 -27.40
CA PHE A 126 -20.23 7.78 -28.39
C PHE A 126 -19.87 6.53 -29.23
N GLY A 127 -19.20 5.54 -28.63
CA GLY A 127 -18.76 4.31 -29.30
C GLY A 127 -17.41 4.40 -30.03
N PHE A 128 -16.95 5.61 -30.36
CA PHE A 128 -15.66 5.86 -30.99
C PHE A 128 -14.53 5.76 -29.98
N LYS A 129 -13.44 5.10 -30.35
CA LYS A 129 -12.23 5.03 -29.51
C LYS A 129 -11.62 6.43 -29.41
N ALA A 130 -11.36 6.89 -28.20
CA ALA A 130 -10.65 8.15 -28.00
C ALA A 130 -9.18 7.97 -28.44
N GLN A 131 -8.71 8.82 -29.35
CA GLN A 131 -7.31 8.85 -29.74
C GLN A 131 -6.51 9.55 -28.64
N HIS A 132 -5.53 8.86 -28.06
CA HIS A 132 -4.60 9.47 -27.13
C HIS A 132 -3.59 10.31 -27.92
N HIS A 133 -3.49 11.61 -27.61
CA HIS A 133 -2.36 12.42 -28.05
C HIS A 133 -1.08 11.90 -27.37
N ASN A 134 0.04 11.93 -28.07
CA ASN A 134 1.24 11.10 -27.84
C ASN A 134 2.10 11.51 -26.62
N ASP A 135 1.50 12.09 -25.57
CA ASP A 135 2.16 12.40 -24.29
C ASP A 135 2.24 11.17 -23.35
N ASP A 136 1.60 10.05 -23.77
CA ASP A 136 1.44 8.80 -23.04
C ASP A 136 2.49 7.72 -23.37
N LYS A 137 3.68 8.11 -23.85
CA LYS A 137 4.85 7.19 -23.84
C LYS A 137 5.39 6.91 -22.43
N ARG A 138 4.84 7.55 -21.39
CA ARG A 138 4.92 7.02 -20.02
C ARG A 138 3.97 5.85 -19.90
N GLY A 139 4.38 4.74 -20.52
CA GLY A 139 3.68 3.48 -20.43
C GLY A 139 3.36 3.16 -18.97
N TRP A 140 2.20 2.55 -18.78
CA TRP A 140 1.84 1.83 -17.54
C TRP A 140 2.87 0.74 -17.17
N HIS A 141 3.92 0.55 -17.96
CA HIS A 141 5.09 -0.25 -17.64
C HIS A 141 6.26 0.66 -17.25
N ASP A 142 6.21 1.22 -16.04
CA ASP A 142 7.44 1.57 -15.33
C ASP A 142 7.18 1.51 -13.82
N THR A 143 7.47 0.34 -13.26
CA THR A 143 7.45 0.01 -11.82
C THR A 143 8.28 0.98 -10.96
N THR A 144 9.06 1.87 -11.57
CA THR A 144 9.98 2.80 -10.91
C THR A 144 9.38 4.20 -10.69
N THR A 145 8.41 4.63 -11.52
CA THR A 145 7.86 6.01 -11.48
C THR A 145 6.59 6.09 -10.62
N GLY A 146 5.83 5.00 -10.54
CA GLY A 146 4.69 4.86 -9.62
C GLY A 146 5.09 4.93 -8.16
N LEU A 147 6.27 4.38 -7.79
CA LEU A 147 6.83 4.53 -6.45
C LEU A 147 7.13 6.01 -6.13
N LYS A 148 7.69 6.77 -7.06
CA LYS A 148 7.97 8.21 -6.84
C LYS A 148 6.69 9.02 -6.64
N ASN A 149 5.65 8.75 -7.43
CA ASN A 149 4.36 9.43 -7.33
C ASN A 149 3.52 8.96 -6.13
N ALA A 150 3.60 7.70 -5.73
CA ALA A 150 2.98 7.20 -4.49
C ALA A 150 3.70 7.74 -3.24
N MET A 151 5.03 7.83 -3.27
CA MET A 151 5.84 8.48 -2.23
C MET A 151 5.55 9.99 -2.14
N GLN A 152 5.20 10.66 -3.25
CA GLN A 152 4.78 12.07 -3.25
C GLN A 152 3.32 12.26 -2.81
N ASN A 153 2.37 11.45 -3.30
CA ASN A 153 0.96 11.58 -2.92
C ASN A 153 0.70 11.22 -1.45
N CYS A 154 1.47 10.31 -0.84
CA CYS A 154 1.37 10.05 0.60
C CYS A 154 2.02 11.17 1.45
N ARG A 155 2.93 11.98 0.90
CA ARG A 155 3.44 13.20 1.56
C ARG A 155 2.40 14.33 1.52
N SER A 156 1.61 14.42 0.46
CA SER A 156 0.62 15.50 0.26
C SER A 156 -0.60 15.41 1.17
N SER A 157 -0.89 14.25 1.78
CA SER A 157 -2.02 14.08 2.70
C SER A 157 -1.76 14.53 4.15
N ASN A 158 -0.53 14.98 4.48
CA ASN A 158 -0.17 15.49 5.82
C ASN A 158 -0.03 17.02 5.90
N GLY A 159 -0.62 17.78 4.97
CA GLY A 159 -0.55 19.25 4.96
C GLY A 159 -1.88 19.94 5.24
N SER A 160 -2.32 19.99 6.50
CA SER A 160 -3.32 20.98 6.92
C SER A 160 -2.69 21.99 7.89
N GLY A 161 -2.40 23.19 7.39
CA GLY A 161 -2.42 24.43 8.19
C GLY A 161 -1.10 25.18 8.36
N SER A 162 -0.86 26.17 7.49
CA SER A 162 -0.42 27.50 7.92
C SER A 162 -0.71 28.52 6.82
N ARG A 163 -1.77 29.31 7.03
CA ARG A 163 -1.93 30.64 6.45
C ARG A 163 -0.71 31.47 6.86
N VAL A 164 -0.01 32.06 5.89
CA VAL A 164 0.68 33.33 6.10
C VAL A 164 0.32 34.20 4.90
N LEU A 165 -0.67 35.07 5.13
CA LEU A 165 -0.72 36.36 4.48
C LEU A 165 0.49 37.15 4.99
N ASN A 166 1.35 37.55 4.05
CA ASN A 166 1.97 38.86 3.95
C ASN A 166 2.77 38.90 2.64
#